data_AF-A0A4W3IHY9-F1
#
_entry.id   AF-A0A4W3IHY9-F1
#
_cell.length_a   1.000
_cell.length_b   1.000
_cell.length_c   1.000
_cell.angle_alpha   90.00
_cell.angle_beta   90.00
_cell.angle_gamma   90.00
#
_symmetry.space_group_name_H-M   'P 1'
#
loop_
_entity.id
_entity.type
_entity.pdbx_description
1 polymer ?
#
loop_
_entity_poly.entity_id
_entity_poly.type
_entity_poly.pdbx_seq_one_letter_code
_entity_poly.pdbx_strand_id
1 'polypeptide(L)'
;MIAVEQTASYESYTHAANSKKSLEKLGEGFSSQLEAGFWGIKVDVKAEYNSSSSTSASSSTVNKSTYSSWCKKVLLPTACVQLKPTDLKLSEMALNSLREVEDNLLYRTTDTKDTFCDKFLEQFGSHVNSSNIHFGAIYLRQAESSALNHKEKQLSEEVMTQLINMNLDTNKFGAGSASVTASASKFQSVLDRKYKSTLLDKIYVSIHKIGGPIDAPSLAAWTEGTHLNSRTWRVIDRGCPNDLVPVWRIILEKHRRDFKNVQLLTEALQRCWETKTGLKDETRGTVEMIIVRTSIQDLAQEVEKWNQASESDFVRNCANYISKCANIKSSLGKHQMMPILQLCCRCCVNN
;
A
#
# COMPACT_ATOMS: atom_id res chain seq x y z
N MET A 1 -10.47 -22.86 0.75
CA MET A 1 -10.68 -21.56 1.44
C MET A 1 -12.12 -21.14 1.23
N ILE A 2 -12.75 -20.53 2.24
CA ILE A 2 -14.16 -20.10 2.20
C ILE A 2 -14.21 -18.64 1.71
N ALA A 3 -15.20 -18.31 0.87
CA ALA A 3 -15.41 -16.94 0.43
C ALA A 3 -15.83 -16.06 1.62
N VAL A 4 -15.27 -14.86 1.73
CA VAL A 4 -15.60 -13.90 2.79
C VAL A 4 -16.48 -12.81 2.21
N GLU A 5 -17.66 -12.62 2.79
CA GLU A 5 -18.57 -11.54 2.39
C GLU A 5 -18.47 -10.36 3.36
N GLN A 6 -18.43 -9.15 2.81
CA GLN A 6 -18.42 -7.91 3.56
C GLN A 6 -19.43 -6.95 2.96
N THR A 7 -20.18 -6.24 3.81
CA THR A 7 -21.14 -5.22 3.39
C THR A 7 -20.72 -3.87 3.97
N ALA A 8 -20.82 -2.80 3.18
CA ALA A 8 -20.57 -1.44 3.63
C ALA A 8 -21.60 -0.47 3.04
N SER A 9 -21.83 0.64 3.73
CA SER A 9 -22.70 1.72 3.30
C SER A 9 -21.95 3.05 3.29
N TYR A 10 -22.28 3.93 2.34
CA TYR A 10 -21.66 5.24 2.19
C TYR A 10 -22.72 6.31 1.96
N GLU A 11 -22.65 7.40 2.73
CA GLU A 11 -23.53 8.57 2.55
C GLU A 11 -22.88 9.66 1.68
N SER A 12 -21.66 9.42 1.21
CA SER A 12 -20.89 10.34 0.39
C SER A 12 -20.34 9.63 -0.84
N TYR A 13 -20.59 10.22 -2.01
CA TYR A 13 -20.08 9.72 -3.29
C TYR A 13 -18.55 9.61 -3.28
N THR A 14 -17.86 10.62 -2.76
CA THR A 14 -16.39 10.63 -2.67
C THR A 14 -15.86 9.46 -1.85
N HIS A 15 -16.51 9.12 -0.73
CA HIS A 15 -16.10 7.97 0.08
C HIS A 15 -16.31 6.64 -0.65
N ALA A 16 -17.47 6.47 -1.32
CA ALA A 16 -17.75 5.28 -2.11
C ALA A 16 -16.75 5.11 -3.28
N ALA A 17 -16.52 6.19 -4.03
CA ALA A 17 -15.59 6.22 -5.16
C ALA A 17 -14.15 5.93 -4.71
N ASN A 18 -13.68 6.54 -3.62
CA ASN A 18 -12.33 6.29 -3.08
C ASN A 18 -12.17 4.86 -2.56
N SER A 19 -13.21 4.29 -1.93
CA SER A 19 -13.18 2.90 -1.48
C SER A 19 -13.06 1.93 -2.66
N LYS A 20 -13.86 2.13 -3.71
CA LYS A 20 -13.78 1.36 -4.95
C LYS A 20 -12.41 1.46 -5.62
N LYS A 21 -11.89 2.69 -5.81
CA LYS A 21 -10.57 2.93 -6.40
C LYS A 21 -9.44 2.27 -5.59
N SER A 22 -9.58 2.22 -4.27
CA SER A 22 -8.62 1.54 -3.40
C SER A 22 -8.64 0.02 -3.63
N LEU A 23 -9.82 -0.58 -3.84
CA LEU A 23 -9.92 -2.01 -4.18
C LEU A 23 -9.32 -2.32 -5.55
N GLU A 24 -9.57 -1.49 -6.55
CA GLU A 24 -8.99 -1.64 -7.90
C GLU A 24 -7.47 -1.65 -7.84
N LYS A 25 -6.88 -0.72 -7.07
CA LYS A 25 -5.43 -0.65 -6.84
C LYS A 25 -4.84 -1.86 -6.10
N LEU A 26 -5.62 -2.57 -5.29
CA LEU A 26 -5.13 -3.83 -4.71
C LEU A 26 -4.85 -4.86 -5.80
N GLY A 27 -5.75 -4.94 -6.79
CA GLY A 27 -5.72 -5.91 -7.88
C GLY A 27 -4.76 -5.57 -9.02
N GLU A 28 -4.26 -4.33 -9.11
CA GLU A 28 -3.20 -3.96 -10.06
C GLU A 28 -1.86 -4.56 -9.62
N GLY A 29 -1.26 -5.36 -10.51
CA GLY A 29 0.07 -5.93 -10.31
C GLY A 29 1.16 -4.87 -10.54
N PHE A 30 2.31 -5.01 -9.85
CA PHE A 30 3.46 -4.09 -9.94
C PHE A 30 4.17 -4.03 -11.31
N SER A 31 3.69 -4.69 -12.37
CA SER A 31 4.42 -4.81 -13.65
C SER A 31 3.77 -4.15 -14.87
N SER A 32 2.66 -3.43 -14.74
CA SER A 32 2.20 -2.57 -15.84
C SER A 32 2.76 -1.16 -15.66
N GLN A 33 3.85 -0.89 -16.36
CA GLN A 33 4.29 0.45 -16.69
C GLN A 33 3.16 1.12 -17.49
N LEU A 34 2.35 1.92 -16.80
CA LEU A 34 1.39 2.86 -17.34
C LEU A 34 1.60 4.13 -16.53
N GLU A 35 1.93 5.21 -17.22
CA GLU A 35 2.14 6.54 -16.66
C GLU A 35 0.93 6.95 -15.82
N ALA A 36 1.06 6.81 -14.50
CA ALA A 36 0.22 7.47 -13.52
C ALA A 36 1.09 7.65 -12.27
N GLY A 37 1.61 8.87 -12.10
CA GLY A 37 2.48 9.27 -11.01
C GLY A 37 2.03 8.73 -9.65
N PHE A 38 2.97 8.12 -8.94
CA PHE A 38 2.76 7.47 -7.66
C PHE A 38 2.83 8.52 -6.53
N TRP A 39 1.84 8.48 -5.64
CA TRP A 39 1.87 8.86 -4.21
C TRP A 39 1.87 10.33 -3.83
N GLY A 40 0.64 10.81 -3.61
CA GLY A 40 0.29 11.88 -2.68
C GLY A 40 -1.23 11.90 -2.58
N ILE A 41 -1.80 11.45 -1.45
CA ILE A 41 -3.18 11.81 -1.14
C ILE A 41 -3.15 13.30 -0.77
N LYS A 42 -3.17 14.16 -1.79
CA LYS A 42 -3.80 15.47 -1.69
C LYS A 42 -5.22 15.29 -2.20
N VAL A 43 -6.14 15.15 -1.26
CA VAL A 43 -7.55 15.44 -1.52
C VAL A 43 -7.63 16.96 -1.66
N ASP A 44 -7.39 17.46 -2.87
CA ASP A 44 -7.87 18.79 -3.22
C ASP A 44 -9.38 18.67 -3.43
N VAL A 45 -10.14 18.97 -2.37
CA VAL A 45 -11.56 19.30 -2.49
C VAL A 45 -11.65 20.67 -3.16
N LYS A 46 -11.53 20.69 -4.49
CA LYS A 46 -12.13 21.76 -5.27
C LYS A 46 -13.48 21.26 -5.75
N ALA A 47 -14.48 21.57 -4.94
CA ALA A 47 -15.86 21.60 -5.38
C ALA A 47 -15.96 22.68 -6.46
N GLU A 48 -15.98 22.27 -7.73
CA GLU A 48 -16.47 23.11 -8.80
C GLU A 48 -17.32 22.26 -9.75
N TYR A 49 -18.60 22.29 -9.41
CA TYR A 49 -19.72 21.99 -10.28
C TYR A 49 -19.73 23.05 -11.39
N ASN A 50 -19.64 22.65 -12.66
CA ASN A 50 -20.49 23.14 -13.77
C ASN A 50 -19.91 22.84 -15.16
N SER A 51 -20.73 22.21 -15.99
CA SER A 51 -21.18 22.79 -17.27
C SER A 51 -22.54 22.13 -17.59
N SER A 52 -23.65 22.73 -17.16
CA SER A 52 -24.40 23.79 -17.85
C SER A 52 -25.07 23.33 -19.15
N SER A 53 -26.35 22.94 -19.04
CA SER A 53 -27.37 23.38 -20.00
C SER A 53 -28.39 24.19 -19.21
N SER A 54 -28.34 25.51 -19.39
CA SER A 54 -29.23 26.49 -18.81
C SER A 54 -30.60 26.45 -19.47
N THR A 55 -31.65 26.26 -18.68
CA THR A 55 -32.97 26.85 -18.94
C THR A 55 -33.46 27.48 -17.65
N SER A 56 -33.63 28.80 -17.70
CA SER A 56 -34.17 29.66 -16.66
C SER A 56 -35.63 29.34 -16.34
N ALA A 57 -35.94 29.05 -15.08
CA ALA A 57 -37.25 29.31 -14.50
C ALA A 57 -37.19 29.28 -12.95
N SER A 58 -37.46 30.46 -12.36
CA SER A 58 -38.21 30.70 -11.12
C SER A 58 -37.89 29.92 -9.82
N SER A 59 -37.57 30.72 -8.80
CA SER A 59 -37.65 30.44 -7.36
C SER A 59 -38.68 29.38 -6.94
N SER A 60 -38.21 28.26 -6.38
CA SER A 60 -38.92 27.50 -5.33
C SER A 60 -38.04 26.39 -4.75
N THR A 61 -37.99 26.33 -3.42
CA THR A 61 -37.66 25.18 -2.55
C THR A 61 -36.43 24.32 -2.92
N VAL A 62 -35.29 24.59 -2.28
CA VAL A 62 -34.10 23.72 -2.32
C VAL A 62 -34.41 22.37 -1.64
N ASN A 63 -34.91 21.41 -2.40
CA ASN A 63 -34.89 20.00 -2.00
C ASN A 63 -33.44 19.50 -2.10
N LYS A 64 -32.73 19.46 -0.98
CA LYS A 64 -31.37 18.94 -0.89
C LYS A 64 -31.40 17.42 -1.13
N SER A 65 -30.99 16.98 -2.31
CA SER A 65 -30.85 15.55 -2.60
C SER A 65 -29.71 14.94 -1.77
N THR A 66 -29.90 13.72 -1.30
CA THR A 66 -28.94 12.98 -0.47
C THR A 66 -28.39 11.80 -1.25
N TYR A 67 -27.08 11.58 -1.16
CA TYR A 67 -26.43 10.40 -1.71
C TYR A 67 -26.52 9.23 -0.73
N SER A 68 -26.75 8.02 -1.25
CA SER A 68 -26.64 6.79 -0.48
C SER A 68 -26.11 5.68 -1.38
N SER A 69 -25.23 4.85 -0.85
CA SER A 69 -24.70 3.68 -1.53
C SER A 69 -24.52 2.52 -0.58
N TRP A 70 -24.83 1.33 -1.07
CA TRP A 70 -24.61 0.06 -0.41
C TRP A 70 -23.74 -0.81 -1.30
N CYS A 71 -22.74 -1.45 -0.73
CA CYS A 71 -21.90 -2.40 -1.45
C CYS A 71 -21.81 -3.73 -0.72
N LYS A 72 -21.80 -4.81 -1.50
CA LYS A 72 -21.45 -6.15 -1.05
C LYS A 72 -20.19 -6.59 -1.79
N LYS A 73 -19.16 -6.90 -1.02
CA LYS A 73 -17.87 -7.39 -1.50
C LYS A 73 -17.74 -8.85 -1.12
N VAL A 74 -17.48 -9.72 -2.09
CA VAL A 74 -17.13 -11.11 -1.90
C VAL A 74 -15.65 -11.26 -2.22
N LEU A 75 -14.84 -11.59 -1.22
CA LEU A 75 -13.44 -11.93 -1.39
C LEU A 75 -13.32 -13.45 -1.50
N LEU A 76 -12.66 -13.91 -2.57
CA LEU A 76 -12.40 -15.31 -2.79
C LEU A 76 -10.88 -15.55 -2.77
N PRO A 77 -10.27 -15.75 -1.58
CA PRO A 77 -8.88 -16.14 -1.48
C PRO A 77 -8.67 -17.56 -2.03
N THR A 78 -7.60 -17.72 -2.81
CA THR A 78 -7.24 -18.98 -3.50
C THR A 78 -5.85 -19.45 -3.12
N ALA A 79 -4.92 -18.50 -2.94
CA ALA A 79 -3.55 -18.75 -2.53
C ALA A 79 -3.06 -17.63 -1.62
N CYS A 80 -1.98 -17.89 -0.91
CA CYS A 80 -1.31 -16.91 -0.04
C CYS A 80 0.19 -17.13 -0.15
N VAL A 81 0.96 -16.03 -0.11
CA VAL A 81 2.42 -16.07 0.01
C VAL A 81 2.83 -15.20 1.19
N GLN A 82 3.76 -15.72 1.98
CA GLN A 82 4.44 -14.94 3.00
C GLN A 82 5.82 -14.55 2.49
N LEU A 83 6.10 -13.26 2.46
CA LEU A 83 7.43 -12.76 2.14
C LEU A 83 8.18 -12.44 3.45
N LYS A 84 9.06 -13.33 3.90
CA LYS A 84 9.81 -13.05 5.13
C LYS A 84 10.80 -11.92 4.89
N PRO A 85 11.00 -10.99 5.85
CA PRO A 85 12.01 -9.93 5.72
C PRO A 85 13.42 -10.48 5.40
N THR A 86 13.74 -11.68 5.90
CA THR A 86 15.01 -12.37 5.65
C THR A 86 15.23 -12.76 4.19
N ASP A 87 14.15 -12.90 3.43
CA ASP A 87 14.16 -13.40 2.05
C ASP A 87 14.11 -12.23 1.05
N LEU A 88 13.92 -11.01 1.54
CA LEU A 88 13.89 -9.81 0.71
C LEU A 88 15.30 -9.44 0.24
N LYS A 89 15.45 -9.20 -1.06
CA LYS A 89 16.65 -8.67 -1.69
C LYS A 89 16.23 -7.67 -2.77
N LEU A 90 16.98 -6.58 -2.91
CA LEU A 90 16.76 -5.62 -3.98
C LEU A 90 17.24 -6.20 -5.32
N SER A 91 16.51 -5.85 -6.39
CA SER A 91 16.90 -6.18 -7.75
C SER A 91 18.14 -5.40 -8.17
N GLU A 92 18.89 -5.90 -9.16
CA GLU A 92 20.06 -5.19 -9.68
C GLU A 92 19.71 -3.80 -10.23
N MET A 93 18.51 -3.65 -10.79
CA MET A 93 18.01 -2.36 -11.27
C MET A 93 17.82 -1.36 -10.13
N ALA A 94 17.24 -1.80 -9.01
CA ALA A 94 17.11 -0.97 -7.82
C ALA A 94 18.48 -0.62 -7.23
N LEU A 95 19.43 -1.57 -7.20
CA LEU A 95 20.79 -1.33 -6.72
C LEU A 95 21.54 -0.32 -7.59
N ASN A 96 21.41 -0.39 -8.92
CA ASN A 96 22.01 0.59 -9.82
C ASN A 96 21.44 2.00 -9.58
N SER A 97 20.12 2.12 -9.43
CA SER A 97 19.49 3.41 -9.11
C SER A 97 19.96 3.95 -7.75
N LEU A 98 20.13 3.09 -6.73
CA LEU A 98 20.67 3.48 -5.43
C LEU A 98 22.12 3.93 -5.49
N ARG A 99 22.95 3.37 -6.38
CA ARG A 99 24.33 3.84 -6.60
C ARG A 99 24.34 5.25 -7.16
N GLU A 100 23.43 5.57 -8.08
CA GLU A 100 23.26 6.94 -8.57
C GLU A 100 22.83 7.90 -7.44
N VAL A 101 21.91 7.47 -6.57
CA VAL A 101 21.53 8.25 -5.37
C VAL A 101 22.77 8.50 -4.50
N GLU A 102 23.54 7.46 -4.15
CA GLU A 102 24.72 7.56 -3.30
C GLU A 102 25.78 8.51 -3.88
N ASP A 103 26.13 8.38 -5.16
CA ASP A 103 27.13 9.24 -5.78
C ASP A 103 26.66 10.71 -5.76
N ASN A 104 25.38 11.00 -6.00
CA ASN A 104 24.87 12.37 -5.93
C ASN A 104 24.82 12.94 -4.50
N LEU A 105 24.63 12.10 -3.48
CA LEU A 105 24.66 12.53 -2.08
C LEU A 105 26.06 13.00 -1.64
N LEU A 106 27.12 12.39 -2.19
CA LEU A 106 28.52 12.67 -1.87
C LEU A 106 29.04 13.96 -2.52
N TYR A 107 28.54 14.33 -3.71
CA TYR A 107 29.18 15.36 -4.55
C TYR A 107 28.38 16.66 -4.76
N ARG A 108 27.14 16.81 -4.24
CA ARG A 108 26.29 17.99 -4.53
C ARG A 108 25.74 18.76 -3.30
N THR A 109 25.29 20.01 -3.54
CA THR A 109 24.58 20.88 -2.59
C THR A 109 23.08 20.53 -2.47
N THR A 110 22.47 20.99 -1.38
CA THR A 110 21.23 20.49 -0.74
C THR A 110 20.02 20.31 -1.65
N ASP A 111 19.77 21.19 -2.62
CA ASP A 111 18.49 21.23 -3.33
C ASP A 111 18.30 20.09 -4.35
N THR A 112 19.39 19.41 -4.73
CA THR A 112 19.36 18.32 -5.73
C THR A 112 19.41 16.93 -5.11
N LYS A 113 19.64 16.83 -3.80
CA LYS A 113 19.78 15.54 -3.08
C LYS A 113 18.44 14.81 -2.98
N ASP A 114 17.37 15.57 -2.76
CA ASP A 114 16.04 15.01 -2.58
C ASP A 114 15.47 14.49 -3.91
N THR A 115 15.83 15.09 -5.05
CA THR A 115 15.33 14.66 -6.38
C THR A 115 15.71 13.23 -6.77
N PHE A 116 16.89 12.74 -6.38
CA PHE A 116 17.30 11.37 -6.71
C PHE A 116 16.64 10.35 -5.79
N CYS A 117 16.56 10.66 -4.48
CA CYS A 117 15.78 9.86 -3.55
C CYS A 117 14.32 9.79 -4.01
N ASP A 118 13.75 10.93 -4.42
CA ASP A 118 12.38 11.03 -4.94
C ASP A 118 12.14 10.11 -6.13
N LYS A 119 13.01 10.19 -7.14
CA LYS A 119 12.94 9.32 -8.33
C LYS A 119 13.02 7.84 -7.97
N PHE A 120 13.94 7.49 -7.07
CA PHE A 120 14.06 6.12 -6.60
C PHE A 120 12.77 5.64 -5.91
N LEU A 121 12.22 6.43 -4.99
CA LEU A 121 11.00 6.09 -4.26
C LEU A 121 9.76 6.05 -5.16
N GLU A 122 9.68 6.90 -6.18
CA GLU A 122 8.60 6.89 -7.17
C GLU A 122 8.66 5.65 -8.06
N GLN A 123 9.86 5.22 -8.44
CA GLN A 123 10.06 4.07 -9.33
C GLN A 123 9.95 2.72 -8.60
N PHE A 124 10.56 2.59 -7.43
CA PHE A 124 10.68 1.30 -6.72
C PHE A 124 9.82 1.19 -5.47
N GLY A 125 9.29 2.32 -4.98
CA GLY A 125 8.56 2.38 -3.71
C GLY A 125 9.47 2.53 -2.50
N SER A 126 8.88 2.95 -1.37
CA SER A 126 9.59 3.11 -0.10
C SER A 126 9.56 1.86 0.79
N HIS A 127 8.58 0.99 0.61
CA HIS A 127 8.34 -0.16 1.46
C HIS A 127 7.98 -1.40 0.64
N VAL A 128 8.38 -2.55 1.16
CA VAL A 128 7.97 -3.86 0.66
C VAL A 128 7.06 -4.50 1.69
N ASN A 129 6.02 -5.19 1.21
CA ASN A 129 5.13 -5.90 2.10
C ASN A 129 5.75 -7.24 2.53
N SER A 130 5.91 -7.44 3.83
CA SER A 130 6.41 -8.71 4.40
C SER A 130 5.32 -9.58 5.04
N SER A 131 4.06 -9.16 4.92
CA SER A 131 2.93 -9.92 5.43
C SER A 131 2.49 -11.03 4.48
N ASN A 132 1.40 -11.69 4.86
CA ASN A 132 0.69 -12.64 4.03
C ASN A 132 -0.09 -11.93 2.92
N ILE A 133 0.46 -11.98 1.70
CA ILE A 133 -0.21 -11.48 0.50
C ILE A 133 -1.16 -12.57 0.01
N HIS A 134 -2.45 -12.27 -0.03
CA HIS A 134 -3.47 -13.20 -0.53
C HIS A 134 -3.77 -12.92 -2.00
N PHE A 135 -3.84 -14.00 -2.76
CA PHE A 135 -4.25 -14.00 -4.16
C PHE A 135 -5.62 -14.63 -4.31
N GLY A 136 -6.37 -14.15 -5.28
CA GLY A 136 -7.67 -14.68 -5.63
C GLY A 136 -8.44 -13.68 -6.45
N ALA A 137 -9.70 -13.48 -6.12
CA ALA A 137 -10.52 -12.52 -6.83
C ALA A 137 -11.51 -11.80 -5.89
N ILE A 138 -11.95 -10.60 -6.30
CA ILE A 138 -12.95 -9.80 -5.59
C ILE A 138 -14.14 -9.59 -6.51
N TYR A 139 -15.33 -9.91 -6.03
CA TYR A 139 -16.59 -9.58 -6.67
C TYR A 139 -17.27 -8.48 -5.85
N LEU A 140 -17.38 -7.29 -6.42
CA LEU A 140 -18.03 -6.15 -5.80
C LEU A 140 -19.36 -5.88 -6.48
N ARG A 141 -20.43 -5.88 -5.71
CA ARG A 141 -21.72 -5.35 -6.14
C ARG A 141 -22.02 -4.08 -5.40
N GLN A 142 -22.52 -3.08 -6.11
CA GLN A 142 -22.85 -1.78 -5.54
C GLN A 142 -24.21 -1.34 -6.06
N ALA A 143 -25.04 -0.84 -5.14
CA ALA A 143 -26.26 -0.11 -5.44
C ALA A 143 -26.10 1.32 -4.91
N GLU A 144 -26.48 2.34 -5.68
CA GLU A 144 -26.32 3.73 -5.28
C GLU A 144 -27.43 4.64 -5.81
N SER A 145 -27.60 5.79 -5.18
CA SER A 145 -28.48 6.87 -5.62
C SER A 145 -27.96 8.23 -5.16
N SER A 146 -28.08 9.25 -6.00
CA SER A 146 -27.70 10.65 -5.73
C SER A 146 -28.90 11.61 -5.62
N ALA A 147 -30.11 11.08 -5.81
CA ALA A 147 -31.33 11.86 -6.06
C ALA A 147 -32.44 11.61 -5.01
N LEU A 148 -32.05 11.22 -3.79
CA LEU A 148 -33.01 10.85 -2.73
C LEU A 148 -33.42 12.08 -1.91
N ASN A 149 -34.71 12.25 -1.67
CA ASN A 149 -35.17 13.12 -0.60
C ASN A 149 -35.19 12.37 0.75
N HIS A 150 -35.37 13.10 1.86
CA HIS A 150 -35.31 12.52 3.21
C HIS A 150 -36.33 11.39 3.44
N LYS A 151 -37.53 11.48 2.83
CA LYS A 151 -38.56 10.43 2.96
C LYS A 151 -38.24 9.19 2.12
N GLU A 152 -37.53 9.39 1.01
CA GLU A 152 -37.12 8.31 0.10
C GLU A 152 -35.88 7.55 0.60
N LYS A 153 -35.03 8.18 1.42
CA LYS A 153 -33.75 7.60 1.88
C LYS A 153 -33.92 6.22 2.51
N GLN A 154 -34.76 6.09 3.54
CA GLN A 154 -34.94 4.83 4.27
C GLN A 154 -35.48 3.70 3.39
N LEU A 155 -36.46 3.99 2.53
CA LEU A 155 -37.01 3.02 1.58
C LEU A 155 -35.97 2.62 0.53
N SER A 156 -35.17 3.57 0.05
CA SER A 156 -34.10 3.29 -0.91
C SER A 156 -33.00 2.42 -0.31
N GLU A 157 -32.64 2.63 0.95
CA GLU A 157 -31.66 1.82 1.66
C GLU A 157 -32.14 0.36 1.82
N GLU A 158 -33.42 0.15 2.10
CA GLU A 158 -34.02 -1.20 2.14
C GLU A 158 -33.93 -1.88 0.76
N VAL A 159 -34.28 -1.16 -0.31
CA VAL A 159 -34.20 -1.65 -1.69
C VAL A 159 -32.77 -1.96 -2.10
N MET A 160 -31.84 -1.03 -1.86
CA MET A 160 -30.41 -1.19 -2.17
C MET A 160 -29.81 -2.40 -1.44
N THR A 161 -30.14 -2.59 -0.16
CA THR A 161 -29.70 -3.75 0.63
C THR A 161 -30.20 -5.06 0.04
N GLN A 162 -31.44 -5.11 -0.42
CA GLN A 162 -31.96 -6.31 -1.10
C GLN A 162 -31.22 -6.55 -2.41
N LEU A 163 -31.04 -5.52 -3.26
CA LEU A 163 -30.35 -5.61 -4.54
C LEU A 163 -28.90 -6.13 -4.42
N ILE A 164 -28.15 -5.68 -3.40
CA ILE A 164 -26.78 -6.14 -3.22
C ILE A 164 -26.67 -7.60 -2.77
N ASN A 165 -27.72 -8.16 -2.15
CA ASN A 165 -27.74 -9.54 -1.63
C ASN A 165 -28.30 -10.58 -2.60
N MET A 166 -28.78 -10.17 -3.77
CA MET A 166 -29.37 -11.08 -4.75
C MET A 166 -28.35 -12.02 -5.43
N ASN A 167 -28.83 -13.03 -6.16
CA ASN A 167 -28.01 -13.73 -7.15
C ASN A 167 -28.38 -13.22 -8.54
N LEU A 168 -27.50 -12.38 -9.12
CA LEU A 168 -27.67 -11.82 -10.45
C LEU A 168 -26.86 -12.66 -11.46
N ASP A 169 -27.54 -13.20 -12.47
CA ASP A 169 -26.94 -13.96 -13.57
C ASP A 169 -26.84 -13.07 -14.83
N THR A 170 -25.64 -12.93 -15.37
CA THR A 170 -25.29 -12.10 -16.53
C THR A 170 -25.13 -12.89 -17.84
N ASN A 171 -25.29 -14.24 -17.88
CA ASN A 171 -25.21 -15.04 -19.16
C ASN A 171 -26.42 -14.86 -20.08
N LYS A 172 -27.32 -13.94 -19.73
CA LYS A 172 -28.40 -13.48 -20.59
C LYS A 172 -28.15 -12.05 -21.10
N PHE A 173 -26.91 -11.58 -21.03
CA PHE A 173 -26.47 -10.28 -21.53
C PHE A 173 -25.64 -10.46 -22.80
N GLY A 174 -26.21 -10.06 -23.93
CA GLY A 174 -25.42 -9.69 -25.11
C GLY A 174 -24.63 -8.41 -24.82
N ALA A 175 -23.50 -8.25 -25.49
CA ALA A 175 -22.67 -7.07 -25.38
C ALA A 175 -23.47 -5.80 -25.75
N GLY A 176 -23.48 -4.82 -24.82
CA GLY A 176 -24.02 -3.49 -25.05
C GLY A 176 -25.37 -3.25 -24.38
N SER A 177 -25.39 -2.30 -23.44
CA SER A 177 -26.52 -1.47 -22.99
C SER A 177 -27.91 -2.12 -22.79
N ALA A 178 -28.41 -1.98 -21.54
CA ALA A 178 -29.82 -2.05 -21.11
C ALA A 178 -30.51 -3.42 -20.91
N SER A 179 -31.14 -3.54 -19.74
CA SER A 179 -32.24 -4.45 -19.35
C SER A 179 -31.91 -5.85 -18.79
N VAL A 180 -32.31 -6.06 -17.53
CA VAL A 180 -32.05 -7.22 -16.67
C VAL A 180 -33.32 -8.11 -16.63
N THR A 181 -33.34 -9.33 -17.21
CA THR A 181 -34.63 -9.91 -17.66
C THR A 181 -35.08 -11.29 -17.12
N ALA A 182 -34.38 -12.01 -16.23
CA ALA A 182 -34.92 -13.29 -15.70
C ALA A 182 -34.98 -13.40 -14.16
N SER A 183 -33.84 -13.34 -13.47
CA SER A 183 -33.84 -13.22 -11.99
C SER A 183 -34.23 -11.81 -11.56
N ALA A 184 -33.84 -10.82 -12.37
CA ALA A 184 -34.26 -9.45 -12.18
C ALA A 184 -35.68 -9.17 -12.65
N SER A 185 -36.31 -9.92 -13.56
CA SER A 185 -37.72 -9.68 -13.92
C SER A 185 -38.69 -10.19 -12.85
N LYS A 186 -38.43 -11.36 -12.26
CA LYS A 186 -39.14 -11.83 -11.06
C LYS A 186 -38.98 -10.85 -9.90
N PHE A 187 -37.79 -10.28 -9.73
CA PHE A 187 -37.55 -9.33 -8.64
C PHE A 187 -38.02 -7.91 -8.94
N GLN A 188 -37.94 -7.45 -10.18
CA GLN A 188 -38.55 -6.22 -10.66
C GLN A 188 -40.04 -6.28 -10.39
N SER A 189 -40.70 -7.42 -10.62
CA SER A 189 -42.12 -7.58 -10.27
C SER A 189 -42.40 -7.55 -8.76
N VAL A 190 -41.46 -7.99 -7.91
CA VAL A 190 -41.57 -7.92 -6.44
C VAL A 190 -41.28 -6.49 -5.94
N LEU A 191 -40.28 -5.84 -6.52
CA LEU A 191 -39.91 -4.46 -6.23
C LEU A 191 -40.98 -3.49 -6.72
N ASP A 192 -41.52 -3.65 -7.92
CA ASP A 192 -42.61 -2.84 -8.49
C ASP A 192 -43.91 -3.03 -7.70
N ARG A 193 -44.13 -4.22 -7.12
CA ARG A 193 -45.28 -4.47 -6.24
C ARG A 193 -45.11 -3.84 -4.86
N LYS A 194 -43.87 -3.77 -4.34
CA LYS A 194 -43.57 -3.32 -2.98
C LYS A 194 -43.17 -1.84 -2.90
N TYR A 195 -42.60 -1.28 -3.97
CA TYR A 195 -42.01 0.05 -4.05
C TYR A 195 -42.48 0.78 -5.31
N LYS A 196 -42.52 2.12 -5.25
CA LYS A 196 -42.93 2.95 -6.38
C LYS A 196 -41.87 2.93 -7.49
N SER A 197 -42.28 2.79 -8.75
CA SER A 197 -41.39 2.86 -9.94
C SER A 197 -40.45 4.08 -9.90
N THR A 198 -40.99 5.24 -9.50
CA THR A 198 -40.22 6.50 -9.40
C THR A 198 -39.07 6.48 -8.39
N LEU A 199 -39.08 5.54 -7.44
CA LEU A 199 -37.98 5.32 -6.49
C LEU A 199 -36.90 4.44 -7.12
N LEU A 200 -37.31 3.39 -7.84
CA LEU A 200 -36.41 2.43 -8.48
C LEU A 200 -35.61 3.08 -9.61
N ASP A 201 -36.22 4.01 -10.36
CA ASP A 201 -35.56 4.78 -11.43
C ASP A 201 -34.39 5.65 -10.93
N LYS A 202 -34.30 5.87 -9.61
CA LYS A 202 -33.23 6.64 -8.97
C LYS A 202 -32.07 5.77 -8.46
N ILE A 203 -32.17 4.45 -8.56
CA ILE A 203 -31.20 3.49 -8.00
C ILE A 203 -30.42 2.84 -9.14
N TYR A 204 -29.10 2.94 -9.08
CA TYR A 204 -28.19 2.36 -10.07
C TYR A 204 -27.47 1.16 -9.44
N VAL A 205 -27.41 0.03 -10.16
CA VAL A 205 -26.71 -1.18 -9.69
C VAL A 205 -25.55 -1.50 -10.63
N SER A 206 -24.40 -1.79 -10.06
CA SER A 206 -23.19 -2.17 -10.80
C SER A 206 -22.51 -3.39 -10.20
N ILE A 207 -21.78 -4.12 -11.04
CA ILE A 207 -20.94 -5.26 -10.68
C ILE A 207 -19.53 -4.98 -11.18
N HIS A 208 -18.55 -5.13 -10.30
CA HIS A 208 -17.13 -5.02 -10.60
C HIS A 208 -16.43 -6.30 -10.18
N LYS A 209 -15.58 -6.83 -11.06
CA LYS A 209 -14.82 -8.06 -10.82
C LYS A 209 -13.33 -7.72 -10.90
N ILE A 210 -12.59 -8.07 -9.87
CA ILE A 210 -11.13 -7.92 -9.82
C ILE A 210 -10.55 -9.33 -9.77
N GLY A 211 -9.91 -9.74 -10.85
CA GLY A 211 -9.54 -11.15 -11.05
C GLY A 211 -10.74 -12.07 -11.30
N GLY A 212 -10.45 -13.35 -11.44
CA GLY A 212 -11.44 -14.33 -11.91
C GLY A 212 -11.83 -14.12 -13.39
N PRO A 213 -12.71 -14.97 -13.94
CA PRO A 213 -13.25 -14.82 -15.29
C PRO A 213 -14.20 -13.61 -15.39
N ILE A 214 -13.80 -12.56 -16.11
CA ILE A 214 -14.54 -11.29 -16.18
C ILE A 214 -15.91 -11.43 -16.87
N ASP A 215 -15.97 -12.36 -17.81
CA ASP A 215 -17.09 -12.78 -18.64
C ASP A 215 -18.02 -13.78 -17.94
N ALA A 216 -17.66 -14.27 -16.75
CA ALA A 216 -18.49 -15.23 -16.05
C ALA A 216 -19.87 -14.63 -15.70
N PRO A 217 -20.95 -15.38 -15.96
CA PRO A 217 -22.27 -14.82 -15.87
C PRO A 217 -22.73 -14.52 -14.45
N SER A 218 -22.49 -15.45 -13.54
CA SER A 218 -23.03 -15.38 -12.21
C SER A 218 -21.91 -15.35 -11.20
N LEU A 219 -22.24 -15.01 -9.95
CA LEU A 219 -21.30 -15.18 -8.85
C LEU A 219 -20.82 -16.63 -8.77
N ALA A 220 -21.71 -17.61 -8.95
CA ALA A 220 -21.36 -19.03 -8.92
C ALA A 220 -20.37 -19.43 -10.03
N ALA A 221 -20.65 -19.03 -11.28
CA ALA A 221 -19.75 -19.31 -12.41
C ALA A 221 -18.41 -18.56 -12.27
N TRP A 222 -18.44 -17.35 -11.71
CA TRP A 222 -17.23 -16.57 -11.43
C TRP A 222 -16.39 -17.24 -10.35
N THR A 223 -17.01 -17.73 -9.28
CA THR A 223 -16.33 -18.47 -8.20
C THR A 223 -15.69 -19.74 -8.74
N GLU A 224 -16.44 -20.57 -9.46
CA GLU A 224 -15.94 -21.80 -10.06
C GLU A 224 -14.77 -21.54 -11.01
N GLY A 225 -14.94 -20.62 -11.97
CA GLY A 225 -13.88 -20.29 -12.92
C GLY A 225 -12.65 -19.64 -12.28
N THR A 226 -12.81 -18.94 -11.15
CA THR A 226 -11.66 -18.42 -10.37
C THR A 226 -10.83 -19.55 -9.78
N HIS A 227 -11.46 -20.61 -9.27
CA HIS A 227 -10.74 -21.78 -8.76
C HIS A 227 -10.04 -22.57 -9.86
N LEU A 228 -10.63 -22.63 -11.06
CA LEU A 228 -10.11 -23.40 -12.18
C LEU A 228 -8.94 -22.72 -12.92
N ASN A 229 -8.81 -21.39 -12.85
CA ASN A 229 -7.80 -20.66 -13.63
C ASN A 229 -6.98 -19.68 -12.78
N SER A 230 -5.80 -20.13 -12.35
CA SER A 230 -4.86 -19.32 -11.56
C SER A 230 -4.30 -18.09 -12.28
N ARG A 231 -4.36 -18.03 -13.62
CA ARG A 231 -3.93 -16.84 -14.39
C ARG A 231 -4.83 -15.62 -14.15
N THR A 232 -6.05 -15.87 -13.69
CA THR A 232 -7.02 -14.82 -13.37
C THR A 232 -6.87 -14.28 -11.96
N TRP A 233 -6.02 -14.88 -11.12
CA TRP A 233 -5.83 -14.41 -9.76
C TRP A 233 -5.16 -13.04 -9.74
N ARG A 234 -5.58 -12.22 -8.77
CA ARG A 234 -5.02 -10.91 -8.46
C ARG A 234 -4.72 -10.83 -6.97
N VAL A 235 -3.91 -9.87 -6.57
CA VAL A 235 -3.73 -9.55 -5.16
C VAL A 235 -5.05 -8.99 -4.63
N ILE A 236 -5.60 -9.62 -3.59
CA ILE A 236 -6.89 -9.24 -3.00
C ILE A 236 -6.74 -8.74 -1.56
N ASP A 237 -5.62 -9.06 -0.93
CA ASP A 237 -5.24 -8.57 0.37
C ASP A 237 -3.71 -8.50 0.44
N ARG A 238 -3.21 -7.36 0.89
CA ARG A 238 -1.78 -7.12 1.14
C ARG A 238 -1.46 -7.24 2.63
N GLY A 239 -2.38 -7.71 3.46
CA GLY A 239 -2.16 -7.90 4.89
C GLY A 239 -1.95 -6.59 5.66
N CYS A 240 -1.31 -6.68 6.83
CA CYS A 240 -1.26 -5.59 7.79
C CYS A 240 -0.26 -4.49 7.35
N PRO A 241 -0.65 -3.19 7.41
CA PRO A 241 0.27 -2.08 7.16
C PRO A 241 1.49 -2.06 8.09
N ASN A 242 1.39 -2.66 9.29
CA ASN A 242 2.49 -2.72 10.27
C ASN A 242 3.60 -3.70 9.86
N ASP A 243 3.35 -4.55 8.87
CA ASP A 243 4.32 -5.53 8.36
C ASP A 243 5.05 -5.02 7.10
N LEU A 244 4.98 -3.71 6.84
CA LEU A 244 5.76 -3.07 5.80
C LEU A 244 7.23 -2.94 6.22
N VAL A 245 8.13 -3.44 5.38
CA VAL A 245 9.57 -3.35 5.58
C VAL A 245 10.09 -2.20 4.73
N PRO A 246 10.68 -1.16 5.34
CA PRO A 246 11.24 -0.07 4.57
C PRO A 246 12.47 -0.49 3.77
N VAL A 247 12.66 0.09 2.59
CA VAL A 247 13.79 -0.23 1.70
C VAL A 247 15.13 0.08 2.38
N TRP A 248 15.23 1.15 3.18
CA TRP A 248 16.47 1.45 3.93
C TRP A 248 16.86 0.34 4.92
N ARG A 249 15.89 -0.36 5.51
CA ARG A 249 16.17 -1.53 6.35
C ARG A 249 16.72 -2.70 5.52
N ILE A 250 16.14 -2.97 4.35
CA ILE A 250 16.63 -4.03 3.43
C ILE A 250 18.07 -3.72 3.00
N ILE A 251 18.38 -2.45 2.71
CA ILE A 251 19.74 -2.03 2.36
C ILE A 251 20.73 -2.35 3.48
N LEU A 252 20.41 -1.97 4.73
CA LEU A 252 21.29 -2.21 5.88
C LEU A 252 21.50 -3.71 6.15
N GLU A 253 20.45 -4.52 6.04
CA GLU A 253 20.51 -5.95 6.36
C GLU A 253 21.16 -6.79 5.24
N LYS A 254 21.01 -6.40 3.97
CA LYS A 254 21.31 -7.27 2.82
C LYS A 254 22.30 -6.70 1.82
N HIS A 255 22.43 -5.38 1.74
CA HIS A 255 23.19 -4.69 0.69
C HIS A 255 24.23 -3.73 1.23
N ARG A 256 24.58 -3.83 2.52
CA ARG A 256 25.51 -2.91 3.17
C ARG A 256 26.88 -2.81 2.49
N ARG A 257 27.36 -3.90 1.90
CA ARG A 257 28.66 -3.95 1.22
C ARG A 257 28.60 -3.46 -0.23
N ASP A 258 27.41 -3.18 -0.75
CA ASP A 258 27.21 -2.72 -2.13
C ASP A 258 27.38 -1.19 -2.26
N PHE A 259 27.54 -0.48 -1.14
CA PHE A 259 27.54 0.98 -1.04
C PHE A 259 28.75 1.50 -0.24
N LYS A 260 29.26 2.68 -0.61
CA LYS A 260 30.41 3.33 0.04
C LYS A 260 30.06 3.91 1.41
N ASN A 261 28.89 4.53 1.52
CA ASN A 261 28.34 5.16 2.71
C ASN A 261 26.86 4.81 2.87
N VAL A 262 26.63 3.55 3.26
CA VAL A 262 25.29 2.98 3.47
C VAL A 262 24.43 3.85 4.40
N GLN A 263 25.03 4.41 5.47
CA GLN A 263 24.29 5.16 6.48
C GLN A 263 23.72 6.45 5.87
N LEU A 264 24.58 7.23 5.18
CA LEU A 264 24.16 8.44 4.49
C LEU A 264 23.04 8.17 3.47
N LEU A 265 23.18 7.11 2.69
CA LEU A 265 22.18 6.70 1.70
C LEU A 265 20.84 6.37 2.38
N THR A 266 20.86 5.53 3.42
CA THR A 266 19.62 5.10 4.10
C THR A 266 18.91 6.23 4.84
N GLU A 267 19.65 7.11 5.51
CA GLU A 267 19.08 8.29 6.18
C GLU A 267 18.50 9.29 5.17
N ALA A 268 19.11 9.42 3.99
CA ALA A 268 18.58 10.28 2.93
C ALA A 268 17.25 9.74 2.38
N LEU A 269 17.16 8.44 2.10
CA LEU A 269 15.93 7.80 1.65
C LEU A 269 14.81 7.92 2.68
N GLN A 270 15.11 7.62 3.95
CA GLN A 270 14.14 7.76 5.04
C GLN A 270 13.65 9.20 5.14
N ARG A 271 14.55 10.18 5.21
CA ARG A 271 14.20 11.60 5.32
C ARG A 271 13.34 12.07 4.15
N CYS A 272 13.73 11.71 2.92
CA CYS A 272 12.97 12.02 1.71
C CYS A 272 11.53 11.48 1.80
N TRP A 273 11.37 10.22 2.25
CA TRP A 273 10.04 9.63 2.46
C TRP A 273 9.23 10.33 3.56
N GLU A 274 9.84 10.62 4.72
CA GLU A 274 9.17 11.31 5.83
C GLU A 274 8.74 12.72 5.41
N THR A 275 9.58 13.46 4.68
CA THR A 275 9.26 14.78 4.13
C THR A 275 8.11 14.72 3.13
N LYS A 276 8.11 13.74 2.21
CA LYS A 276 7.05 13.60 1.19
C LYS A 276 5.70 13.20 1.78
N THR A 277 5.71 12.35 2.79
CA THR A 277 4.48 11.76 3.34
C THR A 277 3.96 12.49 4.58
N GLY A 278 4.81 13.23 5.29
CA GLY A 278 4.52 13.78 6.61
C GLY A 278 4.43 12.71 7.71
N LEU A 279 4.72 11.45 7.38
CA LEU A 279 4.74 10.33 8.32
C LEU A 279 6.14 10.18 8.92
N LYS A 280 6.22 9.52 10.08
CA LYS A 280 7.49 9.13 10.70
C LYS A 280 7.67 7.63 10.59
N ASP A 281 8.91 7.20 10.37
CA ASP A 281 9.21 5.77 10.39
C ASP A 281 9.27 5.27 11.84
N GLU A 282 8.25 4.51 12.24
CA GLU A 282 8.18 3.89 13.56
C GLU A 282 9.25 2.80 13.75
N THR A 283 9.86 2.31 12.67
CA THR A 283 10.93 1.30 12.72
C THR A 283 12.32 1.89 12.98
N ARG A 284 12.43 3.22 13.16
CA ARG A 284 13.70 3.93 13.39
C ARG A 284 14.57 3.31 14.50
N GLY A 285 13.96 2.91 15.63
CA GLY A 285 14.70 2.26 16.71
C GLY A 285 15.31 0.91 16.30
N THR A 286 14.61 0.15 15.45
CA THR A 286 15.12 -1.12 14.88
C THR A 286 16.27 -0.85 13.90
N VAL A 287 16.14 0.17 13.05
CA VAL A 287 17.19 0.61 12.12
C VAL A 287 18.46 1.03 12.86
N GLU A 288 18.32 1.84 13.91
CA GLU A 288 19.44 2.29 14.75
C GLU A 288 20.14 1.10 15.45
N MET A 289 19.37 0.13 15.98
CA MET A 289 19.94 -1.11 16.54
C MET A 289 20.70 -1.94 15.51
N ILE A 290 20.21 -2.04 14.27
CA ILE A 290 20.90 -2.74 13.18
C ILE A 290 22.25 -2.07 12.91
N ILE A 291 22.29 -0.74 12.82
CA ILE A 291 23.53 0.01 12.59
C ILE A 291 24.55 -0.25 13.71
N VAL A 292 24.12 -0.18 14.98
CA VAL A 292 24.98 -0.43 16.14
C VAL A 292 25.51 -1.86 16.15
N ARG A 293 24.63 -2.85 16.01
CA ARG A 293 25.00 -4.27 15.97
C ARG A 293 26.03 -4.54 14.87
N THR A 294 25.83 -3.96 13.69
CA THR A 294 26.72 -4.20 12.56
C THR A 294 28.06 -3.48 12.75
N SER A 295 28.06 -2.28 13.33
CA SER A 295 29.30 -1.58 13.69
C SER A 295 30.14 -2.37 14.71
N ILE A 296 29.49 -3.05 15.66
CA ILE A 296 30.16 -3.95 16.61
C ILE A 296 30.78 -5.16 15.88
N GLN A 297 30.05 -5.76 14.94
CA GLN A 297 30.56 -6.90 14.17
C GLN A 297 31.77 -6.53 13.30
N ASP A 298 31.72 -5.36 12.64
CA ASP A 298 32.86 -4.85 11.88
C ASP A 298 34.06 -4.57 12.80
N LEU A 299 33.83 -3.95 13.97
CA LEU A 299 34.89 -3.70 14.93
C LEU A 299 35.52 -5.02 15.41
N ALA A 300 34.72 -6.05 15.68
CA ALA A 300 35.23 -7.35 16.08
C ALA A 300 36.15 -7.97 15.02
N GLN A 301 35.77 -7.89 13.74
CA GLN A 301 36.61 -8.35 12.62
C GLN A 301 37.89 -7.52 12.47
N GLU A 302 37.81 -6.21 12.72
CA GLU A 302 38.97 -5.32 12.67
C GLU A 302 39.94 -5.58 13.83
N VAL A 303 39.43 -5.79 15.06
CA VAL A 303 40.23 -6.14 16.24
C VAL A 303 41.01 -7.42 16.01
N GLU A 304 40.43 -8.41 15.33
CA GLU A 304 41.15 -9.63 14.96
C GLU A 304 42.35 -9.35 14.06
N LYS A 305 42.24 -8.39 13.13
CA LYS A 305 43.37 -7.92 12.30
C LYS A 305 44.39 -7.13 13.12
N TRP A 306 43.94 -6.32 14.08
CA TRP A 306 44.83 -5.53 14.94
C TRP A 306 45.73 -6.44 15.78
N ASN A 307 45.19 -7.57 16.26
CA ASN A 307 45.95 -8.57 17.01
C ASN A 307 47.03 -9.27 16.17
N GLN A 308 46.95 -9.19 14.85
CA GLN A 308 47.93 -9.74 13.91
C GLN A 308 48.90 -8.67 13.38
N ALA A 309 48.70 -7.40 13.73
CA ALA A 309 49.54 -6.31 13.26
C ALA A 309 50.89 -6.28 13.98
N SER A 310 51.93 -5.80 13.28
CA SER A 310 53.21 -5.49 13.91
C SER A 310 53.02 -4.38 14.96
N GLU A 311 53.87 -4.35 15.99
CA GLU A 311 53.82 -3.33 17.03
C GLU A 311 53.93 -1.91 16.44
N SER A 312 54.81 -1.72 15.45
CA SER A 312 54.96 -0.44 14.75
C SER A 312 53.71 -0.02 13.97
N ASP A 313 53.01 -0.97 13.32
CA ASP A 313 51.78 -0.67 12.59
C ASP A 313 50.61 -0.41 13.52
N PHE A 314 50.55 -1.12 14.65
CA PHE A 314 49.53 -0.91 15.67
C PHE A 314 49.64 0.49 16.27
N VAL A 315 50.84 0.90 16.69
CA VAL A 315 51.09 2.24 17.25
C VAL A 315 50.75 3.33 16.23
N ARG A 316 51.18 3.16 14.97
CA ARG A 316 50.89 4.11 13.88
C ARG A 316 49.38 4.33 13.64
N ASN A 317 48.56 3.32 13.90
CA ASN A 317 47.11 3.37 13.67
C ASN A 317 46.27 3.53 14.95
N CYS A 318 46.91 3.60 16.12
CA CYS A 318 46.23 3.58 17.43
C CYS A 318 45.15 4.67 17.57
N ALA A 319 45.41 5.89 17.08
CA ALA A 319 44.43 6.98 17.10
C ALA A 319 43.15 6.64 16.30
N ASN A 320 43.29 5.98 15.14
CA ASN A 320 42.15 5.55 14.33
C ASN A 320 41.36 4.44 15.05
N TYR A 321 42.04 3.51 15.72
CA TYR A 321 41.41 2.44 16.49
C TYR A 321 40.59 2.98 17.67
N ILE A 322 41.17 3.92 18.43
CA ILE A 322 40.49 4.60 19.54
C ILE A 322 39.25 5.35 19.04
N SER A 323 39.37 6.07 17.92
CA SER A 323 38.24 6.80 17.32
C SER A 323 37.09 5.85 16.93
N LYS A 324 37.38 4.72 16.27
CA LYS A 324 36.38 3.69 15.92
C LYS A 324 35.65 3.17 17.18
N CYS A 325 36.39 2.83 18.24
CA CYS A 325 35.81 2.37 19.50
C CYS A 325 34.95 3.44 20.19
N ALA A 326 35.39 4.71 20.19
CA ALA A 326 34.66 5.82 20.79
C ALA A 326 33.32 6.09 20.09
N ASN A 327 33.29 6.00 18.76
CA ASN A 327 32.07 6.19 17.96
C ASN A 327 31.00 5.12 18.27
N ILE A 328 31.42 3.86 18.41
CA ILE A 328 30.53 2.76 18.78
C ILE A 328 30.03 2.93 20.22
N LYS A 329 30.92 3.30 21.15
CA LYS A 329 30.54 3.58 22.55
C LYS A 329 29.52 4.71 22.65
N SER A 330 29.70 5.80 21.90
CA SER A 330 28.75 6.91 21.84
C SER A 330 27.38 6.44 21.33
N SER A 331 27.38 5.61 20.28
CA SER A 331 26.16 5.06 19.69
C SER A 331 25.42 4.12 20.66
N LEU A 332 26.15 3.25 21.38
CA LEU A 332 25.59 2.39 22.43
C LEU A 332 25.01 3.16 23.61
N GLY A 333 25.67 4.26 24.02
CA GLY A 333 25.22 5.13 25.10
C GLY A 333 23.87 5.80 24.82
N LYS A 334 23.53 6.03 23.56
CA LYS A 334 22.22 6.57 23.14
C LYS A 334 21.07 5.56 23.27
N HIS A 335 21.36 4.25 23.33
CA HIS A 335 20.35 3.19 23.33
C HIS A 335 20.24 2.40 24.65
N GLN A 336 20.89 2.84 25.74
CA GLN A 336 20.91 2.14 27.03
C GLN A 336 21.26 0.63 26.94
N MET A 337 22.07 0.20 25.96
CA MET A 337 22.53 -1.20 25.85
C MET A 337 23.79 -1.49 26.69
N MET A 338 23.85 -0.97 27.91
CA MET A 338 24.93 -1.25 28.87
C MET A 338 24.47 -2.40 29.77
N PRO A 339 24.87 -3.66 29.48
CA PRO A 339 26.11 -4.14 30.09
C PRO A 339 26.83 -5.29 29.34
N ILE A 340 27.21 -5.16 28.06
CA ILE A 340 27.97 -6.24 27.36
C ILE A 340 29.40 -5.87 26.94
N LEU A 341 29.79 -4.59 26.90
CA LEU A 341 31.11 -4.18 26.38
C LEU A 341 32.06 -3.60 27.43
N GLN A 342 32.20 -4.27 28.58
CA GLN A 342 33.20 -3.92 29.59
C GLN A 342 34.60 -4.52 29.34
N LEU A 343 34.83 -5.16 28.19
CA LEU A 343 36.02 -5.99 27.95
C LEU A 343 37.13 -5.41 27.06
N CYS A 344 37.01 -4.20 26.49
CA CYS A 344 38.05 -3.65 25.59
C CYS A 344 38.86 -2.46 26.13
N CYS A 345 38.59 -1.93 27.33
CA CYS A 345 39.31 -0.75 27.85
C CYS A 345 40.41 -1.03 28.89
N ARG A 346 40.94 -2.25 28.99
CA ARG A 346 42.06 -2.55 29.93
C ARG A 346 43.47 -2.43 29.34
N CYS A 347 43.65 -2.16 28.04
CA CYS A 347 44.98 -2.17 27.42
C CYS A 347 45.68 -0.81 27.28
N CYS A 348 45.09 0.31 27.72
CA CYS A 348 45.72 1.64 27.55
C CYS A 348 45.98 2.42 28.86
N VAL A 349 45.90 1.79 30.03
CA VAL A 349 46.14 2.48 31.33
C VAL A 349 47.36 1.95 32.09
N ASN A 350 47.98 0.86 31.64
CA ASN A 350 49.21 0.35 32.24
C ASN A 350 50.28 0.13 31.15
N ASN A 351 50.96 1.22 30.76
CA ASN A 351 52.38 1.25 30.43
C ASN A 351 52.88 2.68 30.36
#